data_AF-A0A3C0IYL9-F1
#
_entry.id   AF-A0A3C0IYL9-F1
#
_cell.length_a   1.000
_cell.length_b   1.000
_cell.length_c   1.000
_cell.angle_alpha   90.00
_cell.angle_beta   90.00
_cell.angle_gamma   90.00
#
_symmetry.space_group_name_H-M   'P 1'
#
loop_
_entity.id
_entity.type
_entity.pdbx_description
1 polymer ?
#
loop_
_entity_poly.entity_id
_entity_poly.type
_entity_poly.pdbx_seq_one_letter_code
_entity_poly.pdbx_strand_id
1 'polypeptide(L)' 'MAAERLRLDAISSNLANGNTTRTAEGGPYKRLMAVVESAPDGQGVRVARIVQDESPPLLAHNPGH' A
#
# COMPACT_ATOMS: atom_id res chain seq x y z
N MET A 1 6.64 13.89 -11.34
CA MET A 1 5.49 14.32 -10.50
C MET A 1 4.42 13.25 -10.35
N ALA A 2 3.87 12.67 -11.41
CA ALA A 2 2.75 11.71 -11.31
C ALA A 2 3.07 10.46 -10.45
N ALA A 3 4.27 9.89 -10.57
CA ALA A 3 4.70 8.74 -9.78
C ALA A 3 4.73 9.02 -8.27
N GLU A 4 5.23 10.19 -7.88
CA GLU A 4 5.33 10.58 -6.48
C GLU A 4 3.95 10.86 -5.87
N ARG A 5 3.05 11.50 -6.64
CA ARG A 5 1.67 11.71 -6.19
C ARG A 5 0.95 10.39 -5.90
N LEU A 6 1.06 9.43 -6.82
CA LEU A 6 0.45 8.12 -6.64
C LEU A 6 1.04 7.36 -5.44
N ARG A 7 2.34 7.53 -5.18
CA ARG A 7 3.00 7.00 -3.98
C ARG A 7 2.42 7.62 -2.71
N LEU A 8 2.21 8.93 -2.67
CA LEU A 8 1.58 9.62 -1.54
C LEU A 8 0.14 9.16 -1.31
N ASP A 9 -0.63 8.93 -2.38
CA ASP A 9 -2.01 8.43 -2.28
C ASP A 9 -2.05 7.00 -1.67
N ALA A 10 -1.10 6.13 -2.06
CA ALA A 10 -0.96 4.81 -1.47
C ALA A 10 -0.57 4.86 0.01
N ILE A 11 0.37 5.76 0.39
CA ILE A 11 0.76 5.97 1.79
C ILE A 11 -0.42 6.47 2.62
N SER A 12 -1.18 7.43 2.11
CA SER A 12 -2.37 7.95 2.79
C SER A 12 -3.41 6.87 3.03
N SER A 13 -3.67 6.03 2.02
CA SER A 13 -4.59 4.90 2.13
C SER A 13 -4.13 3.87 3.17
N ASN A 14 -2.82 3.58 3.20
CA ASN A 14 -2.24 2.67 4.19
C ASN A 14 -2.37 3.20 5.61
N LEU A 15 -2.15 4.50 5.82
CA LEU A 15 -2.29 5.13 7.13
C LEU A 15 -3.74 5.12 7.61
N ALA A 16 -4.68 5.41 6.72
CA ALA A 16 -6.11 5.45 7.06
C ALA A 16 -6.68 4.06 7.41
N ASN A 17 -6.21 3.01 6.74
CA ASN A 17 -6.82 1.68 6.84
C ASN A 17 -5.94 0.64 7.56
N GLY A 18 -4.73 0.99 8.00
CA GLY A 18 -3.76 0.03 8.55
C GLY A 18 -4.24 -0.76 9.78
N ASN A 19 -5.23 -0.22 10.51
CA ASN A 19 -5.83 -0.88 11.68
C ASN A 19 -7.18 -1.56 11.36
N THR A 20 -7.63 -1.55 10.11
CA THR A 20 -8.91 -2.12 9.71
C THR A 20 -8.79 -3.64 9.64
N THR A 21 -9.50 -4.35 10.51
CA THR A 21 -9.52 -5.83 10.57
C THR A 21 -10.68 -6.45 9.78
N ARG A 22 -11.59 -5.61 9.25
CA ARG A 22 -12.75 -6.01 8.46
C ARG A 22 -12.92 -5.10 7.25
N THR A 23 -12.49 -5.58 6.09
CA THR A 23 -12.72 -4.93 4.80
C THR A 23 -14.01 -5.44 4.15
N ALA A 24 -14.43 -4.80 3.05
CA ALA A 24 -15.57 -5.24 2.23
C ALA A 24 -15.35 -6.63 1.60
N GLU A 25 -14.09 -6.99 1.34
CA GLU A 25 -13.66 -8.28 0.79
C GLU A 25 -13.52 -9.37 1.87
N GLY A 26 -13.60 -8.97 3.15
CA GLY A 26 -13.35 -9.84 4.29
C GLY A 26 -11.89 -9.86 4.72
N GLY A 27 -11.67 -9.99 6.03
CA GLY A 27 -10.33 -10.01 6.62
C GLY A 27 -9.69 -8.63 6.81
N PRO A 28 -8.44 -8.60 7.30
CA PRO A 28 -7.72 -7.36 7.58
C PRO A 28 -7.25 -6.66 6.30
N TYR A 29 -7.10 -5.34 6.41
CA TYR A 29 -6.55 -4.51 5.35
C TYR A 29 -5.13 -4.96 4.98
N LYS A 30 -4.88 -5.05 3.67
CA LYS A 30 -3.56 -5.33 3.12
C LYS A 30 -2.98 -4.02 2.59
N ARG A 31 -1.76 -3.68 3.03
CA ARG A 31 -1.10 -2.44 2.59
C ARG A 31 -0.85 -2.45 1.08
N LEU A 32 -0.97 -1.28 0.48
CA LEU A 32 -0.66 -1.03 -0.93
C LEU A 32 0.81 -0.65 -1.10
N MET A 33 1.46 -1.22 -2.10
CA MET A 33 2.85 -0.95 -2.48
C MET A 33 2.93 -0.50 -3.93
N ALA A 34 3.63 0.61 -4.17
CA ALA A 34 3.89 1.11 -5.52
C ALA A 34 5.16 0.46 -6.08
N VAL A 35 5.02 -0.28 -7.18
CA VAL A 35 6.14 -0.80 -7.94
C VAL A 35 6.52 0.25 -8.97
N VAL A 36 7.75 0.76 -8.87
CA VAL A 36 8.28 1.75 -9.80
C VAL A 36 9.26 1.11 -10.78
N GLU A 37 9.30 1.64 -11.98
CA GLU A 37 10.23 1.25 -13.03
C GLU A 37 10.82 2.49 -13.72
N SER A 38 11.95 2.30 -14.40
CA SER A 38 12.55 3.33 -15.24
C SER A 38 11.63 3.68 -16.40
N ALA A 39 11.44 4.98 -16.64
CA ALA A 39 10.69 5.44 -17.78
C ALA A 39 11.46 5.09 -19.09
N PRO A 40 10.79 4.54 -20.13
CA PRO A 40 11.46 4.07 -21.34
C PRO A 40 12.19 5.17 -22.12
N ASP A 41 11.79 6.42 -21.93
CA ASP A 41 12.37 7.62 -22.53
C ASP A 41 13.56 8.19 -21.73
N GLY A 42 13.98 7.52 -20.66
CA GLY A 42 15.05 7.97 -19.78
C GLY A 42 14.68 9.16 -18.89
N GLN A 43 13.41 9.59 -18.88
CA GLN A 43 12.96 10.76 -18.13
C GLN A 43 12.59 10.45 -16.66
N GLY A 44 13.33 9.54 -16.02
CA GLY A 44 13.18 9.22 -14.60
C GLY A 44 12.40 7.92 -14.33
N VAL A 45 11.49 7.95 -13.34
CA VAL A 45 10.74 6.78 -12.88
C VAL A 45 9.24 6.96 -13.02
N ARG A 46 8.55 5.89 -13.37
CA ARG A 46 7.08 5.80 -13.40
C ARG A 46 6.60 4.68 -12.49
N VAL A 47 5.37 4.78 -12.01
CA VAL A 47 4.75 3.65 -11.31
C VAL A 47 4.23 2.67 -12.34
N ALA A 48 4.73 1.43 -12.30
CA ALA A 48 4.31 0.34 -13.17
C ALA A 48 2.96 -0.23 -12.70
N ARG A 49 2.80 -0.44 -11.39
CA ARG A 49 1.57 -0.96 -10.78
C ARG A 49 1.52 -0.71 -9.27
N ILE A 50 0.32 -0.69 -8.71
CA ILE A 50 0.08 -0.82 -7.28
C ILE A 50 -0.26 -2.28 -6.99
N VAL A 51 0.39 -2.87 -5.99
CA VAL A 51 0.12 -4.24 -5.53
C VAL A 51 -0.29 -4.23 -4.07
N GLN A 52 -1.13 -5.18 -3.66
CA GLN A 52 -1.35 -5.45 -2.25
C GLN A 52 -0.19 -6.28 -1.69
N ASP A 53 0.18 -6.05 -0.43
CA ASP A 53 1.10 -6.93 0.27
C ASP A 53 0.45 -8.27 0.56
N GLU A 54 1.12 -9.33 0.12
CA GLU A 54 0.70 -10.72 0.31
C GLU A 54 1.25 -11.33 1.61
N SER A 55 2.04 -10.56 2.37
CA SER A 55 2.55 -10.98 3.69
C SER A 55 1.39 -11.34 4.63
N PRO A 56 1.54 -12.39 5.46
CA PRO A 56 0.52 -12.75 6.43
C PRO A 56 0.27 -11.58 7.40
N PRO A 57 -0.98 -11.37 7.84
CA PRO A 57 -1.31 -10.32 8.79
C PRO A 57 -0.49 -10.46 10.08
N LEU A 58 -0.06 -9.33 10.63
CA LEU A 58 0.60 -9.32 11.93
C LEU A 58 -0.43 -9.76 12.99
N LEU A 59 -0.09 -10.84 13.70
CA LEU A 59 -0.82 -11.27 14.89
C LEU A 59 -0.39 -10.38 16.07
N ALA A 60 -1.10 -9.27 16.26
CA ALA A 60 -0.91 -8.40 17.41
C ALA A 60 -1.92 -8.78 18.51
N HIS A 61 -1.45 -9.30 19.64
CA HIS A 61 -2.27 -9.47 20.84
C HIS A 61 -1.98 -8.31 21.80
N ASN A 62 -2.93 -7.39 21.93
CA ASN A 62 -2.90 -6.31 22.92
C ASN A 62 -3.85 -6.68 24.09
N PRO A 63 -3.34 -7.27 25.18
CA PRO A 63 -4.17 -7.65 26.34
C PRO A 63 -4.62 -6.46 27.20
N GLY A 64 -4.18 -5.23 26.87
CA GLY A 64 -4.53 -4.00 27.59
C GLY A 64 -5.48 -3.11 26.81
N HIS A 65 -6.70 -3.57 26.57
CA HIS A 65 -7.85 -2.74 26.19
C HIS A 65 -9.05 -3.09 27.07
#